data_AF-A0A173RXT0-F1
#
_entry.id   AF-A0A173RXT0-F1
#
_cell.length_a   1.000
_cell.length_b   1.000
_cell.length_c   1.000
_cell.angle_alpha   90.00
_cell.angle_beta   90.00
_cell.angle_gamma   90.00
#
_symmetry.space_group_name_H-M   'P 1'
#
loop_
_entity.id
_entity.type
_entity.pdbx_description
1 polymer ?
#
loop_
_entity_poly.entity_id
_entity_poly.type
_entity_poly.pdbx_seq_one_letter_code
_entity_poly.pdbx_strand_id
1 'polypeptide(L)' 'MIKADTRTMSVELEETVLDQLLEFSMIVQSLKESLPEEAKEELRPIFEISITEDSEEQAVEKIGKRLYEKICKRQ' A
#
# COMPACT_ATOMS: atom_id res chain seq x y z
N MET A 1 4.26 21.54 -10.46
CA MET A 1 4.27 21.98 -9.04
C MET A 1 2.84 22.29 -8.59
N ILE A 2 2.21 21.38 -7.86
CA ILE A 2 0.87 21.60 -7.29
C ILE A 2 1.05 21.92 -5.81
N LYS A 3 0.55 23.08 -5.36
CA LYS A 3 0.52 23.44 -3.94
C LYS A 3 -0.71 22.82 -3.29
N ALA A 4 -0.50 21.80 -2.46
CA ALA A 4 -1.55 21.30 -1.59
C ALA A 4 -1.72 22.26 -0.41
N ASP A 5 -2.84 22.98 -0.36
CA ASP A 5 -3.16 23.92 0.71
C ASP A 5 -3.93 23.20 1.84
N THR A 6 -3.22 22.87 2.91
CA THR A 6 -3.81 22.40 4.18
C THR A 6 -3.57 23.41 5.29
N ARG A 7 -3.85 24.70 5.06
CA ARG A 7 -3.93 25.80 6.04
C ARG A 7 -2.73 26.06 6.98
N THR A 8 -1.70 25.20 7.04
CA THR A 8 -0.54 25.40 7.94
C THR A 8 0.80 24.84 7.44
N MET A 9 0.86 24.01 6.39
CA MET A 9 2.14 23.59 5.81
C MET A 9 2.02 23.44 4.29
N SER A 10 2.64 24.35 3.55
CA SER A 10 2.83 24.22 2.11
C SER A 10 4.06 23.36 1.86
N VAL A 11 3.85 22.10 1.48
CA VAL A 11 4.92 21.22 1.01
C VAL A 11 4.96 21.34 -0.52
N GLU A 12 6.10 21.78 -1.05
CA GLU A 12 6.36 21.72 -2.50
C GLU A 12 6.87 20.32 -2.84
N LEU A 13 6.01 19.52 -3.44
CA LEU A 13 6.39 18.22 -3.98
C LEU A 13 6.73 18.35 -5.46
N GLU A 14 7.74 17.61 -5.88
CA GLU A 14 7.99 17.39 -7.31
C GLU A 14 6.76 16.70 -7.93
N GLU A 15 6.49 17.01 -9.19
CA GLU A 15 5.35 16.45 -9.92
C GLU A 15 5.41 14.91 -9.97
N THR A 16 6.61 14.37 -10.11
CA THR A 16 6.90 12.93 -10.04
C THR A 16 6.44 12.29 -8.73
N VAL A 17 6.62 12.96 -7.60
CA VAL A 17 6.18 12.45 -6.29
C VAL A 17 4.66 12.45 -6.18
N LEU A 18 3.99 13.45 -6.76
CA LEU A 18 2.54 13.50 -6.79
C LEU A 18 1.94 12.38 -7.66
N ASP A 19 2.53 12.13 -8.82
CA ASP A 19 2.12 11.03 -9.70
C ASP A 19 2.28 9.68 -9.00
N GLN A 20 3.40 9.45 -8.31
CA GLN A 20 3.64 8.24 -7.52
C GLN A 20 2.60 8.06 -6.38
N LEU A 21 2.24 9.15 -5.69
CA LEU A 21 1.21 9.10 -4.66
C LEU A 21 -0.18 8.80 -5.24
N LEU A 22 -0.48 9.31 -6.43
CA LEU A 22 -1.73 9.02 -7.14
C LEU A 22 -1.77 7.55 -7.57
N GLU A 23 -0.70 7.04 -8.19
CA GLU A 23 -0.56 5.62 -8.56
C GLU A 23 -0.73 4.71 -7.35
N PHE A 24 -0.06 5.03 -6.24
CA PHE A 24 -0.21 4.31 -4.98
C PHE A 24 -1.68 4.27 -4.52
N SER A 25 -2.39 5.40 -4.57
CA SER A 25 -3.80 5.47 -4.19
C SER A 25 -4.69 4.58 -5.07
N MET A 26 -4.42 4.51 -6.38
CA MET A 26 -5.14 3.66 -7.32
C MET A 26 -4.89 2.17 -7.04
N ILE A 27 -3.64 1.79 -6.76
CA ILE A 27 -3.28 0.42 -6.38
C ILE A 27 -4.01 0.02 -5.09
N VAL A 28 -3.99 0.87 -4.06
CA VAL A 28 -4.69 0.62 -2.80
C VAL A 28 -6.19 0.40 -3.03
N GLN A 29 -6.84 1.22 -3.87
CA GLN A 29 -8.25 1.07 -4.19
C GLN A 29 -8.53 -0.26 -4.91
N SER A 30 -7.74 -0.58 -5.94
CA SER A 30 -7.86 -1.84 -6.69
C SER A 30 -7.69 -3.07 -5.79
N LEU A 31 -6.75 -3.03 -4.83
CA LEU A 31 -6.57 -4.13 -3.88
C LEU A 31 -7.71 -4.24 -2.86
N LYS A 32 -8.33 -3.14 -2.44
CA LYS A 32 -9.54 -3.16 -1.59
C LYS A 32 -10.73 -3.80 -2.28
N GLU A 33 -10.82 -3.71 -3.59
CA GLU A 33 -11.91 -4.30 -4.37
C GLU A 33 -11.64 -5.77 -4.71
N SER A 34 -10.39 -6.14 -4.96
CA SER A 34 -10.01 -7.48 -5.42
C SER A 34 -9.68 -8.47 -4.30
N LEU A 35 -9.23 -8.02 -3.13
CA LEU A 35 -8.95 -8.92 -2.01
C LEU A 35 -10.23 -9.52 -1.41
N PRO A 36 -10.19 -10.79 -0.98
CA PRO A 36 -11.22 -11.38 -0.14
C PRO A 36 -11.46 -10.54 1.13
N GLU A 37 -12.69 -10.50 1.62
CA GLU A 37 -13.10 -9.62 2.74
C GLU A 37 -12.24 -9.89 3.99
N GLU A 38 -11.94 -11.16 4.27
CA GLU A 38 -11.10 -11.62 5.37
C GLU A 38 -9.64 -11.15 5.28
N ALA A 39 -9.16 -10.82 4.08
CA ALA A 39 -7.79 -10.37 3.83
C ALA A 39 -7.67 -8.84 3.73
N LYS A 40 -8.78 -8.09 3.68
CA LYS A 40 -8.73 -6.62 3.58
C LYS A 40 -8.07 -5.95 4.78
N GLU A 41 -8.14 -6.56 5.98
CA GLU A 41 -7.43 -6.06 7.16
C GLU A 41 -5.90 -6.17 7.04
N GLU A 42 -5.41 -7.01 6.12
CA GLU A 42 -3.99 -7.21 5.87
C GLU A 42 -3.39 -6.14 4.94
N LEU A 43 -4.20 -5.30 4.30
CA LEU A 43 -3.72 -4.27 3.37
C LEU A 43 -2.71 -3.33 3.99
N ARG A 44 -3.00 -2.78 5.18
CA ARG A 44 -2.08 -1.84 5.84
C ARG A 44 -0.73 -2.50 6.14
N PRO A 45 -0.68 -3.67 6.80
CA PRO A 45 0.60 -4.32 7.04
C PRO A 45 1.34 -4.76 5.78
N ILE A 46 0.64 -5.11 4.70
CA ILE A 46 1.27 -5.40 3.40
C ILE A 46 2.06 -4.19 2.93
N PHE A 47 1.49 -2.98 3.02
CA PHE A 47 2.21 -1.76 2.69
C PHE A 47 3.35 -1.45 3.67
N GLU A 48 3.18 -1.72 4.97
CA GLU A 48 4.25 -1.57 5.95
C GLU A 48 5.46 -2.47 5.64
N ILE A 49 5.22 -3.71 5.19
CA ILE A 49 6.27 -4.61 4.70
C ILE A 49 6.96 -3.98 3.48
N SER A 50 6.21 -3.51 2.49
CA SER A 50 6.80 -2.87 1.30
C SER A 50 7.62 -1.60 1.58
N ILE A 51 7.37 -0.93 2.70
CA ILE A 51 8.14 0.26 3.13
C ILE A 51 9.41 -0.14 3.90
N THR A 52 9.38 -1.26 4.62
CA THR A 52 10.44 -1.64 5.58
C THR A 52 11.42 -2.67 5.04
N GLU A 53 11.05 -3.44 4.02
CA GLU A 53 11.92 -4.43 3.41
C GLU A 53 12.76 -3.79 2.29
N ASP A 54 14.08 -3.95 2.36
CA ASP A 54 15.02 -3.45 1.34
C ASP A 54 15.02 -4.30 0.05
N SER A 55 14.39 -5.47 0.09
CA SER A 55 14.35 -6.45 -1.01
C SER A 55 12.92 -6.75 -1.44
N GLU A 56 12.67 -6.62 -2.74
CA GLU A 56 11.39 -6.99 -3.35
C GLU A 56 11.05 -8.47 -3.10
N GLU A 57 12.04 -9.37 -3.20
CA GLU A 57 11.84 -10.81 -2.99
C GLU A 57 11.37 -11.10 -1.55
N GLN A 58 11.99 -10.45 -0.56
CA GLN A 58 11.61 -10.59 0.85
C GLN A 58 10.22 -10.00 1.12
N ALA A 59 9.90 -8.85 0.51
CA ALA A 59 8.57 -8.24 0.63
C ALA A 59 7.49 -9.17 0.07
N VAL A 60 7.71 -9.72 -1.14
CA VAL A 60 6.76 -10.64 -1.80
C VAL A 60 6.56 -11.91 -0.98
N GLU A 61 7.62 -12.51 -0.46
CA GLU A 61 7.52 -13.70 0.39
C GLU A 61 6.68 -13.42 1.65
N LYS A 62 6.99 -12.33 2.36
CA LYS A 62 6.28 -11.94 3.60
C LYS A 62 4.81 -11.61 3.34
N ILE A 63 4.52 -10.85 2.29
CA ILE A 63 3.15 -10.50 1.87
C ILE A 63 2.37 -11.76 1.50
N GLY A 64 2.95 -12.63 0.66
CA GLY A 64 2.32 -13.86 0.20
C GLY A 64 1.98 -14.80 1.36
N LYS A 65 2.92 -15.01 2.29
CA LYS A 65 2.69 -15.83 3.48
C LYS A 65 1.55 -15.28 4.33
N ARG A 66 1.51 -13.96 4.54
CA ARG A 66 0.52 -13.31 5.39
C ARG A 66 -0.89 -13.43 4.81
N LEU A 67 -1.04 -13.18 3.50
CA LEU A 67 -2.29 -13.38 2.78
C LEU A 67 -2.74 -14.84 2.80
N TYR A 68 -1.82 -15.78 2.54
CA TYR A 68 -2.10 -17.22 2.57
C TYR A 68 -2.61 -17.65 3.95
N GLU A 69 -1.92 -17.26 5.03
CA GLU A 69 -2.35 -17.61 6.38
C GLU A 69 -3.73 -17.05 6.70
N LYS A 70 -4.05 -15.85 6.22
CA LYS A 70 -5.34 -15.22 6.50
C LYS A 70 -6.51 -15.88 5.77
N ILE A 71 -6.29 -16.21 4.50
CA ILE A 71 -7.30 -16.80 3.62
C ILE A 71 -7.48 -18.29 3.94
N CYS A 72 -6.39 -19.04 4.14
CA CYS A 72 -6.45 -20.50 4.24
C CYS A 72 -6.63 -21.03 5.67
N LYS A 73 -6.19 -20.34 6.73
CA LYS A 73 -6.37 -20.84 8.12
C LYS A 73 -7.77 -20.61 8.69
N ARG A 74 -8.71 -20.06 7.91
CA ARG A 74 -10.14 -19.93 8.27
C ARG A 74 -11.04 -21.00 7.64
N GLN A 75 -10.47 -21.92 6.85
CA GLN A 75 -11.14 -23.15 6.39
C GLN A 75 -10.91 -24.28 7.39
#